data_AF-A0A2E3TVR0-F1
#
_entry.id   AF-A0A2E3TVR0-F1
#
_cell.length_a   1.000
_cell.length_b   1.000
_cell.length_c   1.000
_cell.angle_alpha   90.00
_cell.angle_beta   90.00
_cell.angle_gamma   90.00
#
_symmetry.space_group_name_H-M   'P 1'
#
loop_
_entity.id
_entity.type
_entity.pdbx_description
1 polymer ?
#
loop_
_entity_poly.entity_id
_entity_poly.type
_entity_poly.pdbx_seq_one_letter_code
_entity_poly.pdbx_strand_id
1 'polypeptide(L)'
;MQPAALGLTCREALMVFSQNETLALQRRVAELEARLARWEPVARGVHSFPDMKTYFDERDRASDYIKAWIDANVKGCPVSLYFVHKVCDLYELETFMKCVVLRLVGSEALCKTVAALCVNVVYAACEAAFSVARGEWCTNPARVRAVVYAAIDEFVFDYLDSIEATTYPPVDDVNELMQFFEDREERQNET
;
A
#
# COMPACT_ATOMS: atom_id res chain seq x y z
N MET A 1 25.11 -56.86 20.53
CA MET A 1 23.89 -56.29 19.93
C MET A 1 24.20 -55.98 18.47
N GLN A 2 23.66 -56.77 17.54
CA GLN A 2 23.88 -56.57 16.11
C GLN A 2 23.01 -55.40 15.62
N PRO A 3 23.53 -54.47 14.81
CA PRO A 3 22.69 -53.49 14.14
C PRO A 3 21.98 -54.19 12.99
N ALA A 4 20.67 -54.33 13.09
CA ALA A 4 19.85 -54.73 11.94
C ALA A 4 19.90 -53.59 10.91
N ALA A 5 20.78 -53.73 9.92
CA ALA A 5 20.71 -52.93 8.71
C ALA A 5 19.40 -53.31 7.99
N LEU A 6 18.36 -52.50 8.17
CA LEU A 6 17.11 -52.60 7.43
C LEU A 6 17.43 -52.45 5.93
N GLY A 7 17.44 -53.58 5.22
CA GLY A 7 17.55 -53.65 3.77
C GLY A 7 16.27 -53.16 3.12
N LEU A 8 16.05 -51.85 3.14
CA LEU A 8 15.04 -51.21 2.32
C LEU A 8 15.45 -51.35 0.85
N THR A 9 14.55 -51.86 0.02
CA THR A 9 14.73 -51.81 -1.43
C THR A 9 14.78 -50.34 -1.88
N CYS A 10 15.49 -50.03 -2.97
CA CYS A 10 15.59 -48.65 -3.46
C CYS A 10 14.22 -47.98 -3.67
N ARG A 11 13.18 -48.78 -4.00
CA ARG A 11 11.80 -48.33 -4.14
C ARG A 11 11.18 -47.90 -2.81
N GLU A 12 11.43 -48.62 -1.73
CA GLU A 12 10.95 -48.28 -0.39
C GLU A 12 11.70 -47.07 0.17
N ALA A 13 13.01 -46.98 -0.07
CA ALA A 13 13.78 -45.79 0.28
C ALA A 13 13.22 -44.53 -0.40
N LEU A 14 12.92 -44.60 -1.71
CA LEU A 14 12.32 -43.48 -2.45
C LEU A 14 10.92 -43.10 -1.93
N MET A 15 10.09 -44.07 -1.56
CA MET A 15 8.77 -43.78 -0.97
C MET A 15 8.90 -43.10 0.40
N VAL A 16 9.85 -43.54 1.23
CA VAL A 16 10.11 -42.91 2.54
C VAL A 16 10.67 -41.49 2.37
N PHE A 17 11.56 -41.26 1.41
CA PHE A 17 12.04 -39.90 1.10
C PHE A 17 10.91 -39.00 0.61
N SER A 18 10.07 -39.47 -0.30
CA SER A 18 8.90 -38.73 -0.79
C SER A 18 7.89 -38.42 0.31
N GLN A 19 7.63 -39.37 1.21
CA GLN A 19 6.75 -39.16 2.37
C GLN A 19 7.35 -38.15 3.36
N ASN A 20 8.66 -38.20 3.60
CA ASN A 20 9.35 -37.25 4.47
C ASN A 20 9.37 -35.84 3.90
N GLU A 21 9.56 -35.68 2.59
CA GLU A 21 9.46 -34.38 1.91
C GLU A 21 8.04 -33.83 1.97
N THR A 22 7.03 -34.69 1.76
CA THR A 22 5.62 -34.30 1.86
C THR A 22 5.26 -33.86 3.28
N LEU A 23 5.74 -34.57 4.30
CA LEU A 23 5.59 -34.19 5.71
C LEU A 23 6.31 -32.87 6.05
N ALA A 24 7.51 -32.65 5.51
CA ALA A 24 8.25 -31.41 5.69
C ALA A 24 7.54 -30.22 5.03
N LEU A 25 6.97 -30.42 3.84
CA LEU A 25 6.16 -29.43 3.13
C LEU A 25 4.86 -29.14 3.88
N GLN A 26 4.15 -30.16 4.36
CA GLN A 26 2.94 -29.99 5.16
C GLN A 26 3.21 -29.22 6.45
N ARG A 27 4.35 -29.47 7.13
CA ARG A 27 4.76 -28.67 8.29
C ARG A 27 5.03 -27.22 7.94
N ARG A 28 5.70 -26.96 6.81
CA ARG A 28 5.95 -25.58 6.33
C ARG A 28 4.67 -24.87 5.93
N VAL A 29 3.75 -25.55 5.26
CA VAL A 29 2.44 -25.00 4.91
C VAL A 29 1.64 -24.71 6.18
N ALA A 30 1.57 -25.65 7.12
CA ALA A 30 0.89 -25.43 8.40
C ALA A 30 1.54 -24.32 9.24
N GLU A 31 2.87 -24.17 9.21
CA GLU A 31 3.57 -23.08 9.86
C GLU A 31 3.28 -21.73 9.18
N LEU A 32 3.26 -21.69 7.85
CA LEU A 32 2.90 -20.51 7.08
C LEU A 32 1.42 -20.15 7.26
N GLU A 33 0.51 -21.12 7.27
CA GLU A 33 -0.91 -20.96 7.57
C GLU A 33 -1.13 -20.52 9.01
N ALA A 34 -0.40 -21.06 9.99
CA ALA A 34 -0.46 -20.60 11.38
C ALA A 34 0.19 -19.22 11.57
N ARG A 35 1.14 -18.85 10.70
CA ARG A 35 1.65 -17.48 10.63
C ARG A 35 0.60 -16.57 10.01
N LEU A 36 -0.03 -16.95 8.91
CA LEU A 36 -1.11 -16.22 8.23
C LEU A 36 -2.37 -16.08 9.10
N ALA A 37 -2.75 -17.11 9.83
CA ALA A 37 -3.87 -17.08 10.78
C ALA A 37 -3.56 -16.24 12.02
N ARG A 38 -2.27 -16.01 12.31
CA ARG A 38 -1.79 -15.04 13.31
C ARG A 38 -1.61 -13.63 12.74
N TRP A 39 -1.72 -13.43 11.42
CA TRP A 39 -1.91 -12.10 10.87
C TRP A 39 -3.34 -11.66 11.18
N GLU A 40 -3.55 -11.24 12.43
CA GLU A 40 -4.47 -10.13 12.66
C GLU A 40 -3.93 -8.94 11.84
N PRO A 41 -4.80 -8.14 11.18
CA PRO A 41 -4.35 -6.93 10.50
C PRO A 41 -3.48 -6.13 11.48
N VAL A 42 -2.21 -5.95 11.10
CA VAL A 42 -1.11 -5.43 11.95
C VAL A 42 -1.39 -4.03 12.52
N ALA A 43 -2.48 -3.40 12.08
CA ALA A 43 -2.82 -2.01 12.34
C ALA A 43 -4.30 -1.79 12.73
N ARG A 44 -5.06 -2.79 13.20
CA ARG A 44 -6.45 -2.55 13.62
C ARG A 44 -6.54 -1.43 14.66
N GLY A 45 -7.11 -0.29 14.29
CA GLY A 45 -7.35 0.85 15.18
C GLY A 45 -6.09 1.50 15.75
N VAL A 46 -4.98 1.58 14.99
CA VAL A 46 -3.79 2.32 15.45
C VAL A 46 -4.12 3.77 15.78
N HIS A 47 -4.96 4.39 14.95
CA HIS A 47 -5.52 5.70 15.25
C HIS A 47 -7.05 5.62 15.31
N SER A 48 -7.59 6.31 16.32
CA SER A 48 -9.04 6.44 16.51
C SER A 48 -9.40 7.90 16.34
N PHE A 49 -10.21 8.17 15.33
CA PHE A 49 -10.82 9.47 15.10
C PHE A 49 -12.08 9.60 15.97
N PRO A 50 -12.39 10.82 16.46
CA PRO A 50 -13.56 11.05 17.31
C PRO A 50 -14.88 10.79 16.58
N ASP A 51 -14.92 11.04 15.28
CA ASP A 51 -16.07 10.84 14.41
C ASP A 51 -15.63 10.65 12.95
N MET A 52 -16.54 10.15 12.13
CA MET A 52 -16.34 9.92 10.69
C MET A 52 -16.00 11.22 9.94
N LYS A 53 -16.63 12.34 10.31
CA LYS A 53 -16.39 13.64 9.67
C LYS A 53 -14.93 14.07 9.84
N THR A 54 -14.38 13.95 11.05
CA THR A 54 -13.01 14.30 11.37
C THR A 54 -12.02 13.42 10.62
N TYR A 55 -12.32 12.12 10.46
CA TYR A 55 -11.52 11.23 9.63
C TYR A 55 -11.44 11.74 8.19
N PHE A 56 -12.58 12.07 7.58
CA PHE A 56 -12.61 12.57 6.20
C PHE A 56 -12.01 13.97 6.05
N ASP A 57 -12.21 14.86 7.02
CA ASP A 57 -11.58 16.18 7.02
C ASP A 57 -10.04 16.08 7.06
N GLU A 58 -9.47 15.15 7.84
CA GLU A 58 -8.03 14.90 7.86
C GLU A 58 -7.54 14.16 6.59
N ARG A 59 -8.35 13.27 6.01
CA ARG A 59 -8.08 12.66 4.71
C ARG A 59 -7.99 13.71 3.61
N ASP A 60 -8.95 14.63 3.54
CA ASP A 60 -9.00 15.70 2.54
C ASP A 60 -7.80 16.64 2.71
N ARG A 61 -7.47 17.02 3.96
CA ARG A 61 -6.23 17.80 4.25
C ARG A 61 -4.97 17.08 3.81
N ALA A 62 -4.88 15.76 4.04
CA ALA A 62 -3.73 14.97 3.60
C ALA A 62 -3.63 14.96 2.08
N SER A 63 -4.75 14.80 1.38
CA SER A 63 -4.83 14.86 -0.08
C SER A 63 -4.39 16.23 -0.62
N ASP A 64 -4.81 17.33 0.02
CA ASP A 64 -4.36 18.69 -0.30
C ASP A 64 -2.84 18.86 -0.12
N TYR A 65 -2.27 18.33 0.97
CA TYR A 65 -0.83 18.37 1.19
C TYR A 65 -0.07 17.58 0.12
N ILE A 66 -0.58 16.40 -0.27
CA ILE A 66 0.01 15.59 -1.33
C ILE A 66 0.00 16.38 -2.65
N LYS A 67 -1.14 16.98 -3.01
CA LYS A 67 -1.27 17.79 -4.22
C LYS A 67 -0.28 18.96 -4.24
N ALA A 68 -0.21 19.71 -3.14
CA ALA A 68 0.73 20.84 -3.02
C ALA A 68 2.19 20.40 -3.12
N TRP A 69 2.54 19.26 -2.50
CA TRP A 69 3.90 18.71 -2.60
C TRP A 69 4.23 18.28 -4.03
N ILE A 70 3.29 17.62 -4.72
CA ILE A 70 3.45 17.20 -6.11
C ILE A 70 3.64 18.42 -7.02
N ASP A 71 2.84 19.48 -6.83
CA ASP A 71 2.96 20.69 -7.64
C ASP A 71 4.30 21.40 -7.49
N ALA A 72 4.91 21.33 -6.30
CA ALA A 72 6.21 21.90 -6.01
C ALA A 72 7.38 21.03 -6.52
N ASN A 73 7.28 19.71 -6.39
CA ASN A 73 8.42 18.80 -6.54
C ASN A 73 8.39 17.97 -7.83
N VAL A 74 7.21 17.70 -8.39
CA VAL A 74 7.07 16.90 -9.61
C VAL A 74 7.17 17.79 -10.85
N LYS A 75 8.17 17.49 -11.68
CA LYS A 75 8.49 18.22 -12.91
C LYS A 75 8.35 17.31 -14.12
N GLY A 76 7.95 17.90 -15.25
CA GLY A 76 8.03 17.20 -16.53
C GLY A 76 9.48 16.96 -16.93
N CYS A 77 9.77 15.84 -17.56
CA CYS A 77 11.11 15.51 -18.02
C CYS A 77 11.10 15.23 -19.53
N PRO A 78 11.84 16.02 -20.33
CA PRO A 78 11.84 15.87 -21.77
C PRO A 78 12.67 14.69 -22.30
N VAL A 79 13.40 13.91 -21.46
CA VAL A 79 14.37 12.92 -21.96
C VAL A 79 14.54 11.67 -21.07
N SER A 80 14.37 10.49 -21.71
CA SER A 80 15.10 9.20 -21.60
C SER A 80 15.23 8.42 -20.27
N LEU A 81 15.01 7.08 -20.37
CA LEU A 81 15.41 5.87 -19.61
C LEU A 81 15.41 5.86 -18.06
N TYR A 82 15.62 6.98 -17.39
CA TYR A 82 15.57 7.17 -15.94
C TYR A 82 14.50 8.19 -15.56
N PHE A 83 13.39 8.20 -16.31
CA PHE A 83 12.30 9.16 -16.22
C PHE A 83 11.82 9.34 -14.76
N VAL A 84 11.57 8.25 -14.05
CA VAL A 84 11.03 8.30 -12.69
C VAL A 84 11.92 9.11 -11.74
N HIS A 85 13.23 8.87 -11.74
CA HIS A 85 14.20 9.59 -10.90
C HIS A 85 14.41 11.05 -11.31
N LYS A 86 13.97 11.45 -12.50
CA LYS A 86 14.07 12.83 -13.00
C LYS A 86 12.80 13.64 -12.80
N VAL A 87 11.69 12.95 -12.56
CA VAL A 87 10.36 13.52 -12.40
C VAL A 87 10.04 13.75 -10.94
N CYS A 88 10.42 12.78 -10.11
CA CYS A 88 10.11 12.74 -8.69
C CYS A 88 11.37 12.27 -7.95
N ASP A 89 11.80 13.06 -6.97
CA ASP A 89 12.79 12.58 -6.01
C ASP A 89 12.09 11.58 -5.08
N LEU A 90 12.38 10.29 -5.30
CA LEU A 90 11.75 9.20 -4.55
C LEU A 90 12.14 9.20 -3.07
N TYR A 91 13.30 9.74 -2.71
CA TYR A 91 13.73 9.85 -1.33
C TYR A 91 12.97 10.97 -0.61
N GLU A 92 12.80 12.11 -1.27
CA GLU A 92 11.96 13.20 -0.76
C GLU A 92 10.49 12.76 -0.67
N LEU A 93 9.99 12.02 -1.66
CA LEU A 93 8.65 11.43 -1.62
C LEU A 93 8.49 10.50 -0.41
N GLU A 94 9.43 9.57 -0.19
CA GLU A 94 9.36 8.66 0.97
C GLU A 94 9.32 9.44 2.28
N THR A 95 10.16 10.48 2.41
CA THR A 95 10.23 11.32 3.61
C THR A 95 8.92 12.09 3.83
N PHE A 96 8.38 12.68 2.77
CA PHE A 96 7.11 13.38 2.81
C PHE A 96 5.95 12.45 3.18
N MET A 97 5.88 11.26 2.55
CA MET A 97 4.83 10.29 2.81
C MET A 97 4.89 9.72 4.23
N LYS A 98 6.08 9.58 4.83
CA LYS A 98 6.20 9.24 6.26
C LYS A 98 5.46 10.26 7.12
N CYS A 99 5.60 11.56 6.85
CA CYS A 99 4.92 12.62 7.60
C CYS A 99 3.40 12.55 7.42
N VAL A 100 2.92 12.36 6.19
CA VAL A 100 1.49 12.25 5.89
C VAL A 100 0.87 11.04 6.59
N VAL A 101 1.47 9.86 6.44
CA VAL A 101 0.94 8.63 7.04
C VAL A 101 1.07 8.65 8.56
N LEU A 102 2.15 9.21 9.11
CA LEU A 102 2.30 9.39 10.55
C LEU A 102 1.20 10.29 11.12
N ARG A 103 0.79 11.33 10.39
CA ARG A 103 -0.32 12.18 10.80
C ARG A 103 -1.66 11.44 10.81
N LEU A 104 -1.92 10.64 9.78
CA LEU A 104 -3.19 9.91 9.64
C LEU A 104 -3.31 8.74 10.63
N VAL A 105 -2.20 8.08 10.93
CA VAL A 105 -2.23 6.80 11.66
C VAL A 105 -1.48 6.82 12.99
N GLY A 106 -0.64 7.83 13.25
CA GLY A 106 0.08 7.96 14.52
C GLY A 106 1.16 6.90 14.79
N SER A 107 1.39 5.94 13.89
CA SER A 107 2.40 4.87 14.07
C SER A 107 3.64 5.08 13.23
N GLU A 108 4.79 5.20 13.90
CA GLU A 108 6.11 5.29 13.28
C GLU A 108 6.50 4.00 12.52
N ALA A 109 6.08 2.84 13.01
CA ALA A 109 6.39 1.57 12.36
C ALA A 109 5.62 1.42 11.04
N LEU A 110 4.34 1.80 11.07
CA LEU A 110 3.48 1.71 9.90
C LEU A 110 3.84 2.77 8.86
N CYS A 111 4.12 4.01 9.27
CA CYS A 111 4.43 5.09 8.32
C CYS A 111 5.67 4.78 7.48
N LYS A 112 6.72 4.16 8.05
CA LYS A 112 7.91 3.74 7.31
C LYS A 112 7.57 2.71 6.23
N THR A 113 6.71 1.75 6.57
CA THR A 113 6.32 0.66 5.66
C THR A 113 5.44 1.20 4.53
N VAL A 114 4.40 1.96 4.86
CA VAL A 114 3.47 2.53 3.88
C VAL A 114 4.18 3.52 2.96
N ALA A 115 5.06 4.37 3.49
CA ALA A 115 5.82 5.31 2.66
C ALA A 115 6.73 4.59 1.66
N ALA A 116 7.43 3.54 2.08
CA ALA A 116 8.27 2.74 1.18
C ALA A 116 7.45 2.03 0.10
N LEU A 117 6.27 1.49 0.44
CA LEU A 117 5.35 0.91 -0.53
C LEU A 117 4.81 1.95 -1.51
N CYS A 118 4.47 3.15 -1.02
CA CYS A 118 4.00 4.26 -1.84
C CYS A 118 5.02 4.64 -2.93
N VAL A 119 6.30 4.71 -2.59
CA VAL A 119 7.39 4.94 -3.56
C VAL A 119 7.39 3.88 -4.67
N ASN A 120 7.23 2.60 -4.32
CA ASN A 120 7.18 1.51 -5.30
C ASN A 120 5.97 1.62 -6.23
N VAL A 121 4.81 2.00 -5.69
CA VAL A 121 3.58 2.20 -6.48
C VAL A 121 3.75 3.37 -7.46
N VAL A 122 4.26 4.51 -6.98
CA VAL A 122 4.54 5.67 -7.83
C VAL A 122 5.55 5.34 -8.93
N TYR A 123 6.60 4.57 -8.58
CA TYR A 123 7.58 4.11 -9.55
C TYR A 123 6.92 3.26 -10.64
N ALA A 124 6.15 2.25 -10.26
CA ALA A 124 5.47 1.37 -11.19
C ALA A 124 4.46 2.12 -12.07
N ALA A 125 3.70 3.05 -11.50
CA ALA A 125 2.74 3.87 -12.24
C ALA A 125 3.42 4.76 -13.27
N CYS A 126 4.53 5.41 -12.90
CA CYS A 126 5.32 6.23 -13.81
C CYS A 126 5.96 5.40 -14.95
N GLU A 127 6.49 4.20 -14.65
CA GLU A 127 7.02 3.30 -15.67
C GLU A 127 5.94 2.80 -16.63
N ALA A 128 4.78 2.41 -16.11
CA ALA A 128 3.65 1.98 -16.92
C ALA A 128 3.18 3.11 -17.86
N ALA A 129 3.02 4.32 -17.34
CA ALA A 129 2.63 5.49 -18.13
C ALA A 129 3.68 5.82 -19.22
N PHE A 130 4.97 5.73 -18.90
CA PHE A 130 6.04 5.93 -19.86
C PHE A 130 6.01 4.90 -21.00
N SER A 131 5.81 3.63 -20.66
CA SER A 131 5.73 2.52 -21.62
C SER A 131 4.56 2.68 -22.60
N VAL A 132 3.36 3.00 -22.09
CA VAL A 132 2.16 3.17 -22.90
C VAL A 132 2.28 4.36 -23.85
N ALA A 133 2.82 5.48 -23.39
CA ALA A 133 2.86 6.72 -24.14
C ALA A 133 4.15 6.92 -24.96
N ARG A 134 5.04 5.92 -25.02
CA ARG A 134 6.34 5.97 -25.73
C ARG A 134 7.18 7.21 -25.42
N GLY A 135 7.05 7.75 -24.20
CA GLY A 135 7.78 8.96 -23.78
C GLY A 135 7.27 10.30 -24.35
N GLU A 136 6.13 10.37 -25.04
CA GLU A 136 5.57 11.68 -25.43
C GLU A 136 4.87 12.35 -24.24
N TRP A 137 4.23 11.54 -23.39
CA TRP A 137 3.47 12.00 -22.22
C TRP A 137 4.34 12.62 -21.12
N CYS A 138 5.61 12.23 -21.00
CA CYS A 138 6.53 12.75 -19.98
C CYS A 138 6.92 14.22 -20.14
N THR A 139 6.64 14.80 -21.32
CA THR A 139 6.93 16.21 -21.63
C THR A 139 5.92 17.17 -21.01
N ASN A 140 4.73 16.69 -20.61
CA ASN A 140 3.69 17.52 -20.01
C ASN A 140 3.70 17.34 -18.47
N PRO A 141 4.19 18.33 -17.70
CA PRO A 141 4.26 18.23 -16.25
C PRO A 141 2.89 17.98 -15.60
N ALA A 142 1.81 18.57 -16.12
CA ALA A 142 0.47 18.41 -15.54
C ALA A 142 -0.02 16.96 -15.63
N ARG A 143 0.26 16.29 -16.75
CA ARG A 143 -0.07 14.88 -16.90
C ARG A 143 0.74 14.00 -15.96
N VAL A 144 2.04 14.28 -15.85
CA VAL A 144 2.93 13.56 -14.95
C VAL A 144 2.50 13.69 -13.49
N ARG A 145 2.14 14.90 -13.06
CA ARG A 145 1.58 15.16 -11.74
C ARG A 145 0.28 14.40 -11.50
N ALA A 146 -0.61 14.34 -12.49
CA ALA A 146 -1.87 13.63 -12.36
C ALA A 146 -1.68 12.12 -12.11
N VAL A 147 -0.73 11.47 -12.79
CA VAL A 147 -0.44 10.04 -12.54
C VAL A 147 0.23 9.83 -11.19
N VAL A 148 1.18 10.68 -10.80
CA VAL A 148 1.80 10.57 -9.47
C VAL A 148 0.75 10.77 -8.38
N TYR A 149 -0.13 11.76 -8.54
CA TYR A 149 -1.20 12.04 -7.59
C TYR A 149 -2.18 10.87 -7.49
N ALA A 150 -2.69 10.37 -8.62
CA ALA A 150 -3.62 9.24 -8.63
C ALA A 150 -3.00 7.99 -7.99
N ALA A 151 -1.74 7.69 -8.31
CA ALA A 151 -1.02 6.55 -7.73
C ALA A 151 -0.85 6.67 -6.21
N ILE A 152 -0.61 7.87 -5.68
CA ILE A 152 -0.49 8.10 -4.24
C ILE A 152 -1.85 8.06 -3.57
N ASP A 153 -2.85 8.77 -4.10
CA ASP A 153 -4.18 8.91 -3.51
C ASP A 153 -4.90 7.57 -3.43
N GLU A 154 -4.93 6.83 -4.55
CA GLU A 154 -5.51 5.47 -4.60
C GLU A 154 -4.77 4.54 -3.63
N PHE A 155 -3.44 4.50 -3.67
CA PHE A 155 -2.70 3.57 -2.81
C PHE A 155 -2.85 3.90 -1.33
N VAL A 156 -2.59 5.14 -0.92
CA VAL A 156 -2.46 5.48 0.50
C VAL A 156 -3.77 5.28 1.22
N PHE A 157 -4.87 5.79 0.67
CA PHE A 157 -6.16 5.72 1.36
C PHE A 157 -6.76 4.32 1.29
N ASP A 158 -6.74 3.66 0.12
CA ASP A 158 -7.28 2.30 0.00
C ASP A 158 -6.46 1.32 0.82
N TYR A 159 -5.12 1.46 0.86
CA TYR A 159 -4.28 0.60 1.66
C TYR A 159 -4.55 0.77 3.16
N LEU A 160 -4.60 2.02 3.65
CA LEU A 160 -4.88 2.31 5.05
C LEU A 160 -6.27 1.81 5.48
N ASP A 161 -7.28 1.97 4.63
CA ASP A 161 -8.63 1.45 4.87
C ASP A 161 -8.62 -0.09 4.86
N SER A 162 -7.92 -0.74 3.92
CA SER A 162 -7.88 -2.20 3.78
C SER A 162 -7.24 -2.92 4.96
N ILE A 163 -6.29 -2.27 5.65
CA ILE A 163 -5.64 -2.81 6.84
C ILE A 163 -6.31 -2.35 8.14
N GLU A 164 -7.43 -1.64 8.04
CA GLU A 164 -8.17 -1.05 9.14
C GLU A 164 -7.27 -0.19 10.06
N ALA A 165 -6.34 0.55 9.44
CA ALA A 165 -5.33 1.37 10.13
C ALA A 165 -5.95 2.46 11.03
N THR A 166 -7.10 2.95 10.60
CA THR A 166 -7.86 4.00 11.27
C THR A 166 -9.23 3.46 11.64
N THR A 167 -9.77 3.96 12.75
CA THR A 167 -11.09 3.61 13.25
C THR A 167 -11.83 4.88 13.65
N TYR A 168 -13.15 4.85 13.58
CA TYR A 168 -14.05 5.88 14.10
C TYR A 168 -15.31 5.18 14.64
N PRO A 169 -16.06 5.82 15.56
CA PRO A 169 -17.30 5.25 16.07
C PRO A 169 -18.27 4.89 14.93
N PRO A 170 -19.01 3.77 15.04
CA PRO A 170 -20.05 3.45 14.08
C PRO A 170 -21.07 4.59 14.05
N VAL A 171 -21.50 4.97 12.84
CA VAL A 171 -22.57 5.95 12.67
C VAL A 171 -23.88 5.25 12.98
N ASP A 172 -24.55 5.67 14.06
CA ASP A 172 -25.79 5.07 14.53
C ASP A 172 -26.99 5.39 13.61
N ASP A 173 -26.90 6.47 12.81
CA ASP A 173 -27.95 6.90 11.88
C ASP A 173 -27.50 6.87 10.41
N VAL A 174 -28.08 5.95 9.64
CA VAL A 174 -27.81 5.79 8.20
C VAL A 174 -28.17 7.07 7.42
N ASN A 175 -29.13 7.87 7.89
CA ASN A 175 -29.48 9.13 7.23
C ASN A 175 -28.38 10.18 7.39
N GLU A 176 -27.73 10.25 8.56
CA GLU A 176 -26.55 11.11 8.76
C GLU A 176 -25.38 10.69 7.84
N LEU A 177 -25.23 9.38 7.61
CA LEU A 177 -24.23 8.84 6.69
C LEU A 177 -24.52 9.25 5.23
N MET A 178 -25.76 9.07 4.76
CA MET A 178 -26.14 9.44 3.40
C MET A 178 -26.02 10.94 3.15
N GLN A 179 -26.50 11.75 4.09
CA GLN A 179 -26.42 13.21 3.99
C GLN A 179 -24.97 13.70 3.97
N PHE A 180 -24.09 13.08 4.76
CA PHE A 180 -22.65 13.38 4.72
C PHE A 180 -22.02 13.10 3.35
N PHE A 181 -22.37 11.98 2.70
CA PHE A 181 -21.86 11.66 1.37
C PHE A 181 -22.43 12.58 0.29
N GLU A 182 -23.72 12.93 0.35
CA GLU A 182 -24.37 13.90 -0.54
C GLU A 182 -23.69 15.29 -0.43
N ASP A 183 -23.53 15.81 0.79
CA ASP A 183 -22.85 17.09 1.06
C ASP A 183 -21.38 17.11 0.59
N ARG A 184 -20.75 15.93 0.46
CA ARG A 184 -19.36 15.81 0.00
C ARG A 184 -19.28 15.72 -1.51
N GLU A 185 -20.17 14.98 -2.16
CA GLU A 185 -20.28 14.97 -3.64
C GLU A 185 -20.58 16.37 -4.16
N GLU A 186 -21.45 17.13 -3.50
CA GLU A 186 -21.73 18.53 -3.87
C GLU A 186 -20.47 19.40 -3.77
N ARG A 187 -19.71 19.31 -2.66
CA ARG A 187 -18.46 20.06 -2.49
C ARG A 187 -17.37 19.68 -3.49
N GLN A 188 -17.28 18.41 -3.90
CA GLN A 188 -16.30 17.97 -4.90
C GLN A 188 -16.65 18.47 -6.31
N ASN A 189 -17.93 18.66 -6.60
CA ASN A 189 -18.40 19.15 -7.90
C ASN A 189 -18.30 20.68 -8.07
N GLU A 190 -18.03 21.43 -7.00
CA GLU A 190 -17.91 22.90 -7.01
C GLU A 190 -16.46 23.41 -7.23
N THR A 191 -15.45 22.52 -7.24
CA THR A 191 -14.02 22.83 -7.41
C THR A 191 -13.43 22.33 -8.73
#